data_AF-A0A2U2ZQB4-F1
#
_entry.id   AF-A0A2U2ZQB4-F1
#
_cell.length_a   1.000
_cell.length_b   1.000
_cell.length_c   1.000
_cell.angle_alpha   90.00
_cell.angle_beta   90.00
_cell.angle_gamma   90.00
#
_symmetry.space_group_name_H-M   'P 1'
#
loop_
_entity.id
_entity.type
_entity.pdbx_description
1 polymer ?
#
loop_
_entity_poly.entity_id
_entity_poly.type
_entity_poly.pdbx_seq_one_letter_code
_entity_poly.pdbx_strand_id
1 'polypeptide(L)'
;MEMRMFIGELMRVRTREYLATSPLEPDHMPGLRPPADSAQLEALEILAGQPLDRDYRKFLTLTDGMDGFQSTMPLLGCRDWNDSPRSELAFMFRDTVLETGPLAEYGLPEEAHVFPVFVDSDGASGVLMVHAHDEAAERFWWSSEGDDMFFRTFGDLISYVTDSTSCTPRRLFG
;
A
#
# COMPACT_ATOMS: atom_id res chain seq x y z
N MET A 1 0.39 16.66 8.31
CA MET A 1 1.03 15.98 9.47
C MET A 1 2.35 15.38 9.00
N GLU A 2 3.44 15.47 9.76
CA GLU A 2 4.73 14.90 9.35
C GLU A 2 4.68 13.36 9.28
N MET A 3 5.33 12.76 8.27
CA MET A 3 5.33 11.30 8.03
C MET A 3 5.78 10.49 9.25
N ARG A 4 6.74 11.00 10.03
CA ARG A 4 7.18 10.35 11.28
C ARG A 4 6.06 10.24 12.32
N MET A 5 5.16 11.23 12.40
CA MET A 5 4.01 11.18 13.30
C MET A 5 2.98 10.17 12.82
N PHE A 6 2.74 10.08 11.50
CA PHE A 6 1.89 9.04 10.91
C PHE A 6 2.39 7.63 11.26
N ILE A 7 3.69 7.38 11.05
CA ILE A 7 4.31 6.08 11.37
C ILE A 7 4.17 5.76 12.86
N GLY A 8 4.44 6.73 13.74
CA GLY A 8 4.32 6.53 15.19
C GLY A 8 2.91 6.15 15.63
N GLU A 9 1.90 6.82 15.07
CA GLU A 9 0.50 6.54 15.38
C GLU A 9 0.03 5.20 14.81
N LEU A 10 0.39 4.90 13.56
CA LEU A 10 0.12 3.61 12.93
C LEU A 10 0.71 2.46 13.75
N MET A 11 1.98 2.55 14.15
CA MET A 11 2.64 1.55 14.99
C MET A 11 1.95 1.39 16.35
N ARG A 12 1.52 2.50 16.97
CA ARG A 12 0.79 2.46 18.25
C ARG A 12 -0.53 1.70 18.11
N VAL A 13 -1.31 1.97 17.06
CA VAL A 13 -2.57 1.29 16.80
C VAL A 13 -2.35 -0.19 16.52
N ARG A 14 -1.42 -0.53 15.63
CA ARG A 14 -1.14 -1.92 15.27
C ARG A 14 -0.60 -2.75 16.42
N THR A 15 0.30 -2.19 17.22
CA THR A 15 0.82 -2.87 18.42
C THR A 15 -0.33 -3.17 19.38
N ARG A 16 -1.24 -2.22 19.59
CA ARG A 16 -2.40 -2.41 20.48
C ARG A 16 -3.33 -3.51 19.95
N GLU A 17 -3.62 -3.52 18.66
CA GLU A 17 -4.47 -4.55 18.04
C GLU A 17 -3.85 -5.94 18.13
N TYR A 18 -2.57 -6.07 17.81
CA TYR A 18 -1.81 -7.31 17.93
C TYR A 18 -1.83 -7.87 19.36
N LEU A 19 -1.68 -7.01 20.37
CA LEU A 19 -1.76 -7.42 21.78
C LEU A 19 -3.18 -7.85 22.19
N ALA A 20 -4.21 -7.29 21.55
CA ALA A 20 -5.61 -7.60 21.85
C ALA A 20 -6.09 -8.94 21.26
N THR A 21 -5.50 -9.41 20.17
CA THR A 21 -5.91 -10.64 19.46
C THR A 21 -5.34 -11.92 20.07
N SER A 22 -4.71 -11.86 21.26
CA SER A 22 -3.92 -12.96 21.85
C SER A 22 -2.79 -13.36 20.89
N PRO A 23 -1.63 -12.70 20.95
CA PRO A 23 -0.56 -12.85 19.97
C PRO A 23 -0.01 -14.28 19.95
N LEU A 24 -0.34 -15.04 18.90
CA LEU A 24 0.04 -16.45 18.77
C LEU A 24 1.37 -16.64 18.01
N GLU A 25 1.75 -15.69 17.14
CA GLU A 25 2.90 -15.85 16.23
C GLU A 25 3.74 -14.57 16.14
N PRO A 26 5.04 -14.62 16.50
CA PRO A 26 5.96 -13.48 16.41
C PRO A 26 6.03 -12.85 15.02
N ASP A 27 5.80 -13.64 13.97
CA ASP A 27 5.88 -13.22 12.57
C ASP A 27 4.73 -12.28 12.17
N HIS A 28 3.70 -12.16 13.01
CA HIS A 28 2.60 -11.21 12.86
C HIS A 28 2.80 -9.91 13.65
N MET A 29 3.90 -9.79 14.39
CA MET A 29 4.19 -8.59 15.17
C MET A 29 4.43 -7.39 14.22
N PRO A 30 3.71 -6.27 14.40
CA PRO A 30 3.96 -5.08 13.60
C PRO A 30 5.39 -4.59 13.77
N GLY A 31 6.06 -4.29 12.66
CA GLY A 31 7.50 -4.06 12.64
C GLY A 31 7.91 -3.03 11.61
N LEU A 32 8.69 -2.03 12.05
CA LEU A 32 9.38 -1.13 11.14
C LEU A 32 10.67 -1.79 10.67
N ARG A 33 10.90 -1.75 9.36
CA ARG A 33 12.10 -2.28 8.72
C ARG A 33 13.18 -1.18 8.61
N PRO A 34 14.46 -1.55 8.45
CA PRO A 34 15.52 -0.58 8.16
C PRO A 34 15.13 0.34 7.00
N PRO A 35 15.48 1.64 7.02
CA PRO A 35 15.13 2.57 5.94
C PRO A 35 15.72 2.17 4.60
N ALA A 36 15.02 2.50 3.51
CA ALA A 36 15.54 2.37 2.16
C ALA A 36 16.52 3.51 1.84
N ASP A 37 17.62 3.18 1.15
CA ASP A 37 18.53 4.16 0.58
C ASP A 37 18.06 4.67 -0.79
N SER A 38 18.72 5.72 -1.31
CA SER A 38 18.34 6.32 -2.59
C SER A 38 18.44 5.35 -3.77
N ALA A 39 19.42 4.44 -3.77
CA ALA A 39 19.61 3.50 -4.88
C ALA A 39 18.51 2.43 -4.89
N GLN A 40 18.08 1.97 -3.70
CA GLN A 40 16.95 1.06 -3.56
C GLN A 40 15.64 1.69 -4.03
N LEU A 41 15.42 2.98 -3.72
CA LEU A 41 14.23 3.71 -4.18
C LEU A 41 14.23 3.91 -5.69
N GLU A 42 15.37 4.27 -6.28
CA GLU A 42 15.51 4.41 -7.74
C GLU A 42 15.29 3.07 -8.45
N ALA A 43 15.83 1.97 -7.93
CA ALA A 43 15.58 0.64 -8.47
C ALA A 43 14.10 0.26 -8.42
N LEU A 44 13.40 0.64 -7.34
CA LEU A 44 11.96 0.41 -7.22
C LEU A 44 11.14 1.24 -8.22
N GLU A 45 11.52 2.49 -8.48
CA GLU A 45 10.88 3.33 -9.51
C GLU A 45 11.05 2.75 -10.92
N ILE A 46 12.26 2.25 -11.23
CA ILE A 46 12.54 1.58 -12.49
C ILE A 46 11.68 0.32 -12.62
N LEU A 47 11.59 -0.49 -11.56
CA LEU A 47 10.74 -1.69 -11.53
C LEU A 47 9.26 -1.34 -11.69
N ALA A 48 8.80 -0.28 -11.03
CA ALA A 48 7.42 0.18 -11.10
C ALA A 48 7.06 0.79 -12.46
N GLY A 49 8.06 1.16 -13.27
CA GLY A 49 7.88 1.89 -14.52
C GLY A 49 7.32 3.31 -14.32
N GLN A 50 7.36 3.84 -13.09
CA GLN A 50 6.82 5.13 -12.71
C GLN A 50 7.56 5.71 -11.50
N PRO A 51 7.60 7.04 -11.32
CA PRO A 51 8.03 7.63 -10.05
C PRO A 51 7.12 7.18 -8.91
N LEU A 52 7.70 6.98 -7.73
CA LEU A 52 6.92 6.70 -6.52
C LEU A 52 6.13 7.94 -6.11
N ASP A 53 4.95 7.72 -5.52
CA ASP A 53 4.27 8.78 -4.80
C ASP A 53 5.19 9.42 -3.76
N ARG A 54 5.12 10.76 -3.62
CA ARG A 54 6.03 11.54 -2.77
C ARG A 54 6.00 11.08 -1.32
N ASP A 55 4.81 10.84 -0.78
CA ASP A 55 4.65 10.47 0.62
C ASP A 55 5.03 9.00 0.84
N TYR A 56 4.68 8.12 -0.09
CA TYR A 56 5.15 6.74 -0.06
C TYR A 56 6.68 6.64 -0.14
N ARG A 57 7.32 7.40 -1.04
CA ARG A 57 8.79 7.51 -1.09
C ARG A 57 9.36 8.03 0.22
N LYS A 58 8.76 9.08 0.81
CA LYS A 58 9.17 9.61 2.12
C LYS A 58 9.01 8.56 3.23
N PHE A 59 7.96 7.75 3.20
CA PHE A 59 7.78 6.64 4.12
C PHE A 59 8.92 5.63 3.99
N LEU A 60 9.26 5.20 2.77
CA LEU A 60 10.33 4.25 2.52
C LEU A 60 11.72 4.74 2.99
N THR A 61 11.98 6.05 2.93
CA THR A 61 13.22 6.64 3.50
C THR A 61 13.29 6.62 5.03
N LEU A 62 12.18 6.30 5.71
CA LEU A 62 12.10 6.16 7.17
C LEU A 62 12.01 4.69 7.58
N THR A 63 11.40 3.86 6.74
CA THR A 63 11.23 2.43 6.96
C THR A 63 10.91 1.73 5.64
N ASP A 64 11.71 0.73 5.23
CA ASP A 64 11.56 0.06 3.95
C ASP A 64 10.39 -0.94 3.92
N GLY A 65 9.18 -0.40 3.94
CA GLY A 65 7.95 -1.14 4.17
C GLY A 65 7.69 -1.35 5.67
N MET A 66 6.65 -2.12 5.98
CA MET A 66 6.24 -2.36 7.37
C MET A 66 5.57 -3.73 7.49
N ASP A 67 5.98 -4.51 8.46
CA ASP A 67 5.30 -5.75 8.83
C ASP A 67 4.04 -5.43 9.66
N GLY A 68 2.98 -6.23 9.51
CA GLY A 68 1.73 -6.00 10.23
C GLY A 68 1.04 -4.67 9.91
N PHE A 69 1.10 -4.23 8.64
CA PHE A 69 0.48 -2.97 8.19
C PHE A 69 -1.04 -3.00 8.24
N GLN A 70 -1.66 -4.07 7.74
CA GLN A 70 -3.12 -4.27 7.81
C GLN A 70 -3.40 -5.77 7.84
N SER A 71 -4.24 -6.22 8.78
CA SER A 71 -4.58 -7.65 8.94
C SER A 71 -3.35 -8.57 8.95
N THR A 72 -2.32 -8.19 9.71
CA THR A 72 -0.99 -8.84 9.80
C THR A 72 -0.15 -8.86 8.53
N MET A 73 -0.64 -8.32 7.41
CA MET A 73 0.06 -8.32 6.12
C MET A 73 0.96 -7.11 5.95
N PRO A 74 2.08 -7.24 5.21
CA PRO A 74 3.07 -6.18 5.12
C PRO A 74 2.70 -5.12 4.09
N LEU A 75 3.05 -3.87 4.41
CA LEU A 75 3.27 -2.85 3.38
C LEU A 75 4.61 -3.16 2.72
N LEU A 76 4.59 -3.28 1.39
CA LEU A 76 5.77 -3.65 0.61
C LEU A 76 6.81 -2.52 0.62
N GLY A 77 8.08 -2.88 0.61
CA GLY A 77 9.22 -1.99 0.45
C GLY A 77 10.11 -2.42 -0.71
N CYS A 78 11.22 -1.73 -0.92
CA CYS A 78 12.22 -2.02 -1.93
C CYS A 78 12.73 -3.47 -1.86
N ARG A 79 12.92 -4.01 -0.64
CA ARG A 79 13.49 -5.36 -0.45
C ARG A 79 12.53 -6.50 -0.79
N ASP A 80 11.23 -6.25 -0.87
CA ASP A 80 10.24 -7.29 -1.18
C ASP A 80 10.30 -7.76 -2.65
N TRP A 81 10.97 -7.01 -3.52
CA TRP A 81 11.00 -7.23 -4.97
C TRP A 81 12.17 -8.07 -5.47
N ASN A 82 13.07 -8.52 -4.59
CA ASN A 82 14.22 -9.34 -4.96
C ASN A 82 13.86 -10.83 -4.97
N ASP A 83 13.11 -11.26 -5.98
CA ASP A 83 12.81 -12.68 -6.28
C ASP A 83 12.18 -13.41 -5.08
N SER A 84 10.99 -12.95 -4.68
CA SER A 84 10.26 -13.48 -3.54
C SER A 84 8.86 -13.96 -3.95
N PRO A 85 8.29 -15.00 -3.29
CA PRO A 85 6.89 -15.40 -3.50
C PRO A 85 5.91 -14.24 -3.32
N ARG A 86 6.29 -13.23 -2.52
CA ARG A 86 5.50 -12.02 -2.27
C ARG A 86 5.46 -11.11 -3.49
N SER A 87 6.57 -10.95 -4.21
CA SER A 87 6.60 -10.18 -5.45
C SER A 87 5.77 -10.83 -6.56
N GLU A 88 5.79 -12.16 -6.65
CA GLU A 88 4.94 -12.92 -7.57
C GLU A 88 3.45 -12.73 -7.23
N LEU A 89 3.09 -12.86 -5.95
CA LEU A 89 1.72 -12.65 -5.47
C LEU A 89 1.23 -11.21 -5.75
N ALA A 90 2.08 -10.22 -5.50
CA ALA A 90 1.76 -8.82 -5.75
C ALA A 90 1.52 -8.53 -7.23
N PHE A 91 2.33 -9.10 -8.14
CA PHE A 91 2.11 -8.97 -9.58
C PHE A 91 0.88 -9.75 -10.04
N MET A 92 0.64 -10.94 -9.51
CA MET A 92 -0.57 -11.71 -9.82
C MET A 92 -1.85 -10.97 -9.39
N PHE A 93 -1.85 -10.35 -8.21
CA PHE A 93 -2.95 -9.49 -7.76
C PHE A 93 -3.18 -8.33 -8.73
N ARG A 94 -2.12 -7.58 -9.08
CA ARG A 94 -2.21 -6.49 -10.06
C ARG A 94 -2.82 -6.98 -11.39
N ASP A 95 -2.32 -8.08 -11.91
CA ASP A 95 -2.76 -8.60 -13.21
C ASP A 95 -4.21 -9.06 -13.17
N THR A 96 -4.62 -9.73 -12.09
CA THR A 96 -6.03 -10.13 -11.85
C THR A 96 -6.95 -8.90 -11.83
N VAL A 97 -6.57 -7.85 -11.09
CA VAL A 97 -7.34 -6.61 -11.01
C VAL A 97 -7.45 -5.89 -12.36
N LEU A 98 -6.42 -5.98 -13.21
CA LEU A 98 -6.46 -5.40 -14.56
C LEU A 98 -7.27 -6.26 -15.55
N GLU A 99 -7.40 -7.56 -15.29
CA GLU A 99 -8.22 -8.48 -16.11
C GLU A 99 -9.73 -8.37 -15.80
N THR A 100 -10.11 -7.94 -14.59
CA THR A 100 -11.52 -7.85 -14.19
C THR A 100 -12.30 -6.74 -14.90
N GLY A 101 -11.63 -5.72 -15.43
CA GLY A 101 -12.26 -4.67 -16.23
C GLY A 101 -11.31 -3.53 -16.61
N PRO A 102 -11.67 -2.71 -17.62
CA PRO A 102 -10.90 -1.52 -17.97
C PRO A 102 -10.76 -0.58 -16.78
N LEU A 103 -9.56 0.01 -16.60
CA LEU A 103 -9.29 1.03 -15.58
C LEU A 103 -10.30 2.20 -15.61
N ALA A 104 -10.83 2.51 -16.79
CA ALA A 104 -11.87 3.52 -16.98
C ALA A 104 -13.18 3.20 -16.26
N GLU A 105 -13.56 1.93 -16.13
CA GLU A 105 -14.74 1.52 -15.34
C GLU A 105 -14.54 1.82 -13.84
N TYR A 106 -13.27 1.90 -13.41
CA TYR A 106 -12.87 2.29 -12.07
C TYR A 106 -12.60 3.81 -11.93
N GLY A 107 -12.90 4.59 -12.97
CA GLY A 107 -12.67 6.03 -13.00
C GLY A 107 -11.18 6.42 -13.10
N LEU A 108 -10.31 5.49 -13.49
CA LEU A 108 -8.91 5.73 -13.78
C LEU A 108 -8.67 5.92 -15.30
N PRO A 109 -7.67 6.70 -15.72
CA PRO A 109 -7.28 6.77 -17.13
C PRO A 109 -6.92 5.38 -17.69
N GLU A 110 -7.25 5.11 -18.96
CA GLU A 110 -6.92 3.83 -19.61
C GLU A 110 -5.40 3.58 -19.67
N GLU A 111 -4.62 4.65 -19.75
CA GLU A 111 -3.16 4.62 -19.78
C GLU A 111 -2.52 4.64 -18.39
N ALA A 112 -3.32 4.58 -17.32
CA ALA A 112 -2.79 4.61 -15.96
C ALA A 112 -1.96 3.35 -15.66
N HIS A 113 -0.75 3.56 -15.16
CA HIS A 113 0.11 2.48 -14.69
C HIS A 113 -0.13 2.24 -13.21
N VAL A 114 -0.28 0.98 -12.81
CA VAL A 114 -0.50 0.60 -11.42
C VAL A 114 0.64 -0.27 -10.90
N PHE A 115 1.02 -0.07 -9.64
CA PHE A 115 2.08 -0.82 -8.99
C PHE A 115 1.66 -1.27 -7.58
N PRO A 116 1.84 -2.54 -7.20
CA PRO A 116 1.41 -3.00 -5.88
C PRO A 116 2.26 -2.39 -4.77
N VAL A 117 1.62 -1.93 -3.70
CA VAL A 117 2.30 -1.48 -2.47
C VAL A 117 1.84 -2.25 -1.23
N PHE A 118 0.74 -3.00 -1.35
CA PHE A 118 0.22 -3.91 -0.33
C PHE A 118 -0.56 -5.01 -1.04
N VAL A 119 -0.44 -6.24 -0.55
CA VAL A 119 -1.25 -7.39 -0.96
C VAL A 119 -1.45 -8.27 0.27
N ASP A 120 -2.64 -8.84 0.41
CA ASP A 120 -2.90 -9.83 1.45
C ASP A 120 -2.29 -11.20 1.13
N SER A 121 -2.47 -12.18 2.03
CA SER A 121 -1.80 -13.48 1.93
C SER A 121 -2.26 -14.36 0.78
N ASP A 122 -3.50 -14.19 0.33
CA ASP A 122 -4.08 -14.97 -0.75
C ASP A 122 -4.13 -14.20 -2.08
N GLY A 123 -3.82 -12.89 -2.06
CA GLY A 123 -3.85 -12.05 -3.24
C GLY A 123 -5.27 -11.65 -3.65
N ALA A 124 -6.25 -11.77 -2.75
CA ALA A 124 -7.63 -11.38 -3.02
C ALA A 124 -7.86 -9.88 -2.80
N SER A 125 -7.07 -9.25 -1.91
CA SER A 125 -7.14 -7.81 -1.63
C SER A 125 -5.76 -7.17 -1.63
N GLY A 126 -5.72 -5.91 -2.03
CA GLY A 126 -4.46 -5.17 -2.08
C GLY A 126 -4.62 -3.69 -2.33
N VAL A 127 -3.51 -2.98 -2.27
CA VAL A 127 -3.43 -1.57 -2.64
C VAL A 127 -2.43 -1.41 -3.77
N LEU A 128 -2.89 -0.78 -4.83
CA LEU A 128 -2.12 -0.37 -5.99
C LEU A 128 -1.83 1.14 -5.90
N MET A 129 -0.58 1.52 -6.10
CA MET A 129 -0.20 2.90 -6.39
C MET A 129 -0.46 3.19 -7.87
N VAL A 130 -1.18 4.26 -8.15
CA VAL A 130 -1.61 4.68 -9.49
C VAL A 130 -0.69 5.78 -10.00
N HIS A 131 -0.15 5.64 -11.21
CA HIS A 131 0.50 6.73 -11.93
C HIS A 131 -0.58 7.61 -12.56
N ALA A 132 -0.60 8.89 -12.19
CA ALA A 132 -1.50 9.87 -12.77
C ALA A 132 -0.69 11.14 -13.05
N HIS A 133 -0.88 11.71 -14.24
CA HIS A 133 -0.20 12.94 -14.65
C HIS A 133 -0.72 14.19 -13.92
N ASP A 134 -1.90 14.09 -13.30
CA ASP A 134 -2.51 15.16 -12.51
C ASP A 134 -2.24 14.97 -11.01
N GLU A 135 -1.64 15.97 -10.37
CA GLU A 135 -1.39 15.97 -8.92
C GLU A 135 -2.68 15.95 -8.08
N ALA A 136 -3.83 16.31 -8.67
CA ALA A 136 -5.14 16.26 -8.01
C ALA A 136 -5.82 14.88 -8.08
N ALA A 137 -5.29 13.96 -8.88
CA ALA A 137 -5.87 12.63 -9.09
C ALA A 137 -5.62 11.69 -7.89
N GLU A 138 -6.44 10.64 -7.78
CA GLU A 138 -6.21 9.62 -6.78
C GLU A 138 -4.93 8.82 -7.07
N ARG A 139 -4.15 8.56 -6.01
CA ARG A 139 -2.82 7.96 -6.09
C ARG A 139 -2.77 6.52 -5.58
N PHE A 140 -3.77 6.10 -4.82
CA PHE A 140 -3.85 4.74 -4.29
C PHE A 140 -5.25 4.18 -4.50
N TRP A 141 -5.30 2.97 -5.04
CA TRP A 141 -6.49 2.18 -5.25
C TRP A 141 -6.41 0.94 -4.39
N TRP A 142 -7.28 0.86 -3.39
CA TRP A 142 -7.54 -0.37 -2.68
C TRP A 142 -8.60 -1.16 -3.44
N SER A 143 -8.26 -2.37 -3.86
CA SER A 143 -9.20 -3.33 -4.43
C SER A 143 -9.31 -4.55 -3.53
N SER A 144 -10.54 -5.03 -3.35
CA SER A 144 -10.89 -6.21 -2.55
C SER A 144 -12.16 -6.84 -3.11
N GLU A 145 -12.54 -8.03 -2.65
CA GLU A 145 -13.80 -8.66 -3.05
C GLU A 145 -15.01 -7.78 -2.72
N GLY A 146 -15.50 -7.04 -3.72
CA GLY A 146 -16.75 -6.26 -3.66
C GLY A 146 -16.63 -4.85 -3.10
N ASP A 147 -15.43 -4.32 -2.83
CA ASP A 147 -15.22 -2.92 -2.46
C ASP A 147 -13.95 -2.37 -3.11
N ASP A 148 -14.08 -1.21 -3.75
CA ASP A 148 -13.00 -0.46 -4.37
C ASP A 148 -12.98 0.95 -3.78
N MET A 149 -11.84 1.31 -3.19
CA MET A 149 -11.64 2.59 -2.53
C MET A 149 -10.43 3.32 -3.12
N PHE A 150 -10.60 4.62 -3.35
CA PHE A 150 -9.55 5.50 -3.85
C PHE A 150 -9.14 6.52 -2.82
N PHE A 151 -7.82 6.68 -2.69
CA PHE A 151 -7.19 7.63 -1.80
C PHE A 151 -6.32 8.58 -2.61
N ARG A 152 -6.41 9.88 -2.28
CA ARG A 152 -5.64 10.93 -2.95
C ARG A 152 -4.16 10.89 -2.58
N THR A 153 -3.87 10.57 -1.33
CA THR A 153 -2.49 10.55 -0.82
C THR A 153 -2.22 9.29 -0.03
N PHE A 154 -0.93 8.97 0.10
CA PHE A 154 -0.50 7.87 0.98
C PHE A 154 -0.86 8.16 2.45
N GLY A 155 -0.87 9.44 2.84
CA GLY A 155 -1.34 9.86 4.16
C GLY A 155 -2.82 9.55 4.40
N ASP A 156 -3.69 9.72 3.41
CA ASP A 156 -5.11 9.36 3.51
C ASP A 156 -5.29 7.85 3.72
N LEU A 157 -4.52 7.04 2.96
CA LEU A 157 -4.50 5.60 3.11
C LEU A 157 -4.07 5.19 4.53
N ILE A 158 -2.94 5.71 5.02
CA ILE A 158 -2.47 5.42 6.38
C ILE A 158 -3.51 5.85 7.41
N SER A 159 -4.10 7.03 7.24
CA SER A 159 -5.13 7.55 8.17
C SER A 159 -6.30 6.59 8.25
N TYR A 160 -6.85 6.19 7.10
CA TYR A 160 -7.97 5.26 7.02
C TYR A 160 -7.66 3.88 7.62
N VAL A 161 -6.47 3.36 7.32
CA VAL A 161 -5.97 2.08 7.85
C VAL A 161 -5.79 2.15 9.37
N THR A 162 -5.40 3.30 9.91
CA THR A 162 -5.24 3.55 11.36
C THR A 162 -6.59 3.77 12.06
N ASP A 163 -7.49 4.52 11.43
CA ASP A 163 -8.84 4.83 11.88
C ASP A 163 -9.71 5.10 10.65
N SER A 164 -10.64 4.20 10.35
CA SER A 164 -11.49 4.29 9.16
C SER A 164 -12.44 5.48 9.17
N THR A 165 -12.62 6.15 10.32
CA THR A 165 -13.43 7.36 10.44
C THR A 165 -12.64 8.64 10.16
N SER A 166 -11.31 8.56 10.08
CA SER A 166 -10.41 9.71 9.92
C SER A 166 -10.34 10.27 8.50
N CYS A 167 -10.76 9.48 7.51
CA CYS A 167 -10.78 9.87 6.10
C CYS A 167 -11.97 9.20 5.39
N THR A 168 -12.51 9.86 4.37
CA THR A 168 -13.59 9.32 3.54
C THR A 168 -13.04 9.05 2.13
N PRO A 169 -12.60 7.81 1.83
CA PRO A 169 -12.16 7.48 0.49
C PRO A 169 -13.32 7.58 -0.51
N ARG A 170 -12.99 7.83 -1.77
CA ARG A 170 -13.98 7.69 -2.85
C ARG A 170 -14.23 6.22 -3.08
N ARG A 171 -15.49 5.79 -3.01
CA ARG A 171 -15.93 4.43 -3.32
C ARG A 171 -16.52 4.37 -4.72
N LEU A 172 -16.29 3.28 -5.44
CA LEU A 172 -16.93 3.06 -6.75
C LEU A 172 -18.29 2.39 -6.65
N PHE A 173 -18.53 1.62 -5.58
CA PHE A 173 -19.83 1.02 -5.30
C PHE A 173 -20.22 1.24 -3.85
N GLY A 174 -21.37 1.87 -3.65
CA GLY A 174 -22.04 2.10 -2.38
C GLY A 174 -23.54 2.20 -2.61
#